data_AF-A0A949EWP6-F1
#
_entry.id   AF-A0A949EWP6-F1
#
_cell.length_a   1.000
_cell.length_b   1.000
_cell.length_c   1.000
_cell.angle_alpha   90.00
_cell.angle_beta   90.00
_cell.angle_gamma   90.00
#
_symmetry.space_group_name_H-M   'P 1'
#
loop_
_entity.id
_entity.type
_entity.pdbx_description
1 polymer ?
#
loop_
_entity_poly.entity_id
_entity_poly.type
_entity_poly.pdbx_seq_one_letter_code
_entity_poly.pdbx_strand_id
1 'polypeptide(L)'
;MSQASFKSFFLDNILDFLWRQWSSLGIAGGTIPADTVVIDPEALFIFSLESARYEPRLFDEILDWLVINGKWIDIQRLRGILKKKDEKTKRLISAVACFLSHEAKTYTRKWQALASYKKADSNTQDEMLFLTKGGKPYPKPRTESNIFRDYGFVRETFVLRRMSKSAAVSVWCNARFLLRALFGIGSRSECILYLLTHEAGHPSEIAEAIGISVRGTQDALIELAGSGLVLARRRGKRKIEYWLSAKRWGEFLRNESFNEIKPPLWVNWLAVFNVLSRVWDVLNEIDASERSDYMRSSKLHEAMETFIARELSKSGIDISPIPEKGAGVNTEEYTKRFEEFIKKLLNKI
;
A
#
# COMPACT_ATOMS: atom_id res chain seq x y z
N MET A 1 15.58 12.48 -20.33
CA MET A 1 14.19 13.00 -20.28
C MET A 1 14.23 14.33 -19.55
N SER A 2 13.35 15.29 -19.83
CA SER A 2 13.24 16.48 -18.97
C SER A 2 12.66 16.09 -17.61
N GLN A 3 12.96 16.83 -16.54
CA GLN A 3 12.40 16.55 -15.21
C GLN A 3 10.87 16.51 -15.21
N ALA A 4 10.23 17.48 -15.87
CA ALA A 4 8.78 17.52 -16.01
C ALA A 4 8.24 16.26 -16.73
N SER A 5 8.95 15.78 -17.76
CA SER A 5 8.59 14.53 -18.45
C SER A 5 8.78 13.30 -17.57
N PHE A 6 9.81 13.25 -16.72
CA PHE A 6 10.02 12.14 -15.79
C PHE A 6 8.98 12.13 -14.66
N LYS A 7 8.62 13.29 -14.12
CA LYS A 7 7.55 13.41 -13.13
C LYS A 7 6.20 12.94 -13.66
N SER A 8 5.83 13.35 -14.89
CA SER A 8 4.61 12.85 -15.54
C SER A 8 4.68 11.34 -15.77
N PHE A 9 5.80 10.85 -16.32
CA PHE A 9 6.03 9.42 -16.52
C PHE A 9 5.86 8.63 -15.23
N PHE A 10 6.44 9.10 -14.12
CA PHE A 10 6.32 8.45 -12.82
C PHE A 10 4.87 8.41 -12.35
N LEU A 11 4.16 9.54 -12.38
CA LEU A 11 2.76 9.62 -11.96
C LEU A 11 1.87 8.68 -12.79
N ASP A 12 2.04 8.69 -14.11
CA ASP A 12 1.25 7.84 -15.02
C ASP A 12 1.45 6.35 -14.70
N ASN A 13 2.71 5.92 -14.49
CA ASN A 13 3.01 4.53 -14.13
C ASN A 13 2.47 4.14 -12.73
N ILE A 14 2.48 5.07 -11.76
CA ILE A 14 1.86 4.84 -10.46
C ILE A 14 0.35 4.65 -10.59
N LEU A 15 -0.32 5.51 -11.37
CA LEU A 15 -1.77 5.41 -11.58
C LEU A 15 -2.13 4.12 -12.32
N ASP A 16 -1.36 3.73 -13.34
CA ASP A 16 -1.55 2.47 -14.05
C ASP A 16 -1.31 1.25 -13.14
N PHE A 17 -0.28 1.28 -12.29
CA PHE A 17 -0.05 0.28 -11.26
C PHE A 17 -1.25 0.17 -10.31
N LEU A 18 -1.76 1.29 -9.80
CA LEU A 18 -2.92 1.28 -8.91
C LEU A 18 -4.16 0.71 -9.60
N TRP A 19 -4.45 1.11 -10.84
CA TRP A 19 -5.54 0.54 -11.62
C TRP A 19 -5.43 -0.99 -11.77
N ARG A 20 -4.22 -1.50 -12.06
CA ARG A 20 -3.97 -2.96 -12.13
C ARG A 20 -4.26 -3.65 -10.80
N GLN A 21 -3.68 -3.15 -9.70
CA GLN A 21 -3.85 -3.75 -8.37
C GLN A 21 -5.32 -3.75 -7.91
N TRP A 22 -6.02 -2.62 -8.09
CA TRP A 22 -7.43 -2.50 -7.74
C TRP A 22 -8.34 -3.34 -8.64
N SER A 23 -7.99 -3.54 -9.91
CA SER A 23 -8.72 -4.44 -10.82
C SER A 23 -8.59 -5.90 -10.38
N SER A 24 -7.41 -6.33 -9.90
CA SER A 24 -7.20 -7.64 -9.28
C SER A 24 -8.04 -7.84 -8.01
N LEU A 25 -8.35 -6.75 -7.31
CA LEU A 25 -9.26 -6.76 -6.16
C LEU A 25 -10.74 -6.76 -6.56
N GLY A 26 -11.09 -6.49 -7.82
CA GLY A 26 -12.46 -6.52 -8.33
C GLY A 26 -13.04 -5.17 -8.71
N ILE A 27 -12.24 -4.10 -8.83
CA ILE A 27 -12.69 -2.86 -9.47
C ILE A 27 -12.87 -3.10 -10.98
N ALA A 28 -13.94 -2.53 -11.56
CA ALA A 28 -14.21 -2.64 -12.98
C ALA A 28 -13.35 -1.67 -13.78
N GLY A 29 -12.64 -2.16 -14.80
CA GLY A 29 -12.00 -1.30 -15.80
C GLY A 29 -10.54 -1.61 -16.14
N GLY A 30 -9.88 -2.54 -15.45
CA GLY A 30 -8.54 -3.01 -15.83
C GLY A 30 -8.49 -4.48 -16.23
N THR A 31 -7.39 -4.86 -16.85
CA THR A 31 -7.02 -6.27 -17.02
C THR A 31 -6.80 -6.90 -15.65
N ILE A 32 -7.25 -8.15 -15.47
CA ILE A 32 -6.95 -8.93 -14.27
C ILE A 32 -5.69 -9.74 -14.57
N PRO A 33 -4.49 -9.27 -14.17
CA PRO A 33 -3.31 -10.11 -14.27
C PRO A 33 -3.45 -11.30 -13.32
N ALA A 34 -2.97 -12.46 -13.77
CA ALA A 34 -2.71 -13.60 -12.89
C ALA A 34 -1.44 -13.32 -12.07
N ASP A 35 -1.50 -12.29 -11.22
CA ASP A 35 -0.40 -11.94 -10.33
C ASP A 35 -0.35 -12.95 -9.17
N THR A 36 0.84 -13.44 -8.86
CA THR A 36 1.08 -14.30 -7.70
C THR A 36 1.48 -13.48 -6.48
N VAL A 37 1.81 -12.20 -6.64
CA VAL A 37 2.15 -11.30 -5.53
C VAL A 37 0.90 -10.96 -4.74
N VAL A 38 0.95 -11.20 -3.43
CA VAL A 38 -0.19 -10.96 -2.54
C VAL A 38 -0.40 -9.47 -2.33
N ILE A 39 -1.62 -9.00 -2.56
CA ILE A 39 -2.00 -7.60 -2.39
C ILE A 39 -2.18 -7.29 -0.90
N ASP A 40 -1.61 -6.16 -0.49
CA ASP A 40 -1.83 -5.57 0.82
C ASP A 40 -2.91 -4.47 0.73
N PRO A 41 -4.17 -4.75 1.11
CA PRO A 41 -5.25 -3.80 0.89
C PRO A 41 -5.17 -2.56 1.80
N GLU A 42 -4.60 -2.65 3.01
CA GLU A 42 -4.45 -1.46 3.86
C GLU A 42 -3.33 -0.54 3.36
N ALA A 43 -2.19 -1.11 2.98
CA ALA A 43 -1.06 -0.35 2.45
C ALA A 43 -1.45 0.27 1.09
N LEU A 44 -2.09 -0.52 0.22
CA LEU A 44 -2.59 -0.07 -1.07
C LEU A 44 -3.62 1.04 -0.88
N PHE A 45 -4.57 0.89 0.04
CA PHE A 45 -5.58 1.91 0.31
C PHE A 45 -4.97 3.25 0.71
N ILE A 46 -4.03 3.27 1.67
CA ILE A 46 -3.39 4.51 2.11
C ILE A 46 -2.62 5.17 0.96
N PHE A 47 -1.78 4.40 0.27
CA PHE A 47 -0.98 4.91 -0.84
C PHE A 47 -1.85 5.40 -2.01
N SER A 48 -2.95 4.70 -2.28
CA SER A 48 -3.88 5.04 -3.35
C SER A 48 -4.59 6.35 -3.07
N LEU A 49 -5.02 6.64 -1.84
CA LEU A 49 -5.68 7.91 -1.56
C LEU A 49 -4.76 9.12 -1.72
N GLU A 50 -3.45 8.97 -1.50
CA GLU A 50 -2.46 10.02 -1.76
C GLU A 50 -2.35 10.26 -3.28
N SER A 51 -2.24 9.20 -4.07
CA SER A 51 -1.98 9.26 -5.52
C SER A 51 -3.23 9.48 -6.38
N ALA A 52 -4.38 8.95 -6.00
CA ALA A 52 -5.62 9.09 -6.77
C ALA A 52 -6.24 10.50 -6.65
N ARG A 53 -5.63 11.40 -5.87
CA ARG A 53 -5.90 12.84 -5.98
C ARG A 53 -5.63 13.38 -7.39
N TYR A 54 -4.74 12.73 -8.15
CA TYR A 54 -4.44 13.07 -9.54
C TYR A 54 -5.34 12.35 -10.57
N GLU A 55 -6.22 11.45 -10.12
CA GLU A 55 -7.11 10.65 -10.96
C GLU A 55 -8.46 10.41 -10.24
N PRO A 56 -9.42 11.34 -10.38
CA PRO A 56 -10.68 11.29 -9.63
C PRO A 56 -11.49 10.01 -9.84
N ARG A 57 -11.41 9.39 -11.03
CA ARG A 57 -12.17 8.17 -11.31
C ARG A 57 -11.67 6.99 -10.47
N LEU A 58 -10.36 6.78 -10.40
CA LEU A 58 -9.74 5.78 -9.55
C LEU A 58 -10.10 6.00 -8.09
N PHE A 59 -10.07 7.26 -7.62
CA PHE A 59 -10.47 7.59 -6.25
C PHE A 59 -11.90 7.09 -5.96
N ASP A 60 -12.84 7.38 -6.85
CA ASP A 60 -14.24 7.02 -6.67
C ASP A 60 -14.51 5.52 -6.82
N GLU A 61 -13.79 4.83 -7.71
CA GLU A 61 -13.86 3.36 -7.80
C GLU A 61 -13.30 2.68 -6.54
N ILE A 62 -12.24 3.23 -5.93
CA ILE A 62 -11.73 2.73 -4.63
C ILE A 62 -12.80 2.85 -3.56
N LEU A 63 -13.54 3.97 -3.53
CA LEU A 63 -14.66 4.13 -2.59
C LEU A 63 -15.78 3.12 -2.86
N ASP A 64 -16.13 2.90 -4.13
CA ASP A 64 -17.12 1.90 -4.53
C ASP A 64 -16.73 0.50 -4.05
N TRP A 65 -15.47 0.12 -4.27
CA TRP A 65 -14.94 -1.15 -3.81
C TRP A 65 -14.96 -1.28 -2.30
N LEU A 66 -14.61 -0.22 -1.57
CA LEU A 66 -14.61 -0.20 -0.10
C LEU A 66 -16.02 -0.30 0.50
N VAL A 67 -17.07 0.12 -0.22
CA VAL A 67 -18.47 -0.10 0.22
C VAL A 67 -18.87 -1.57 0.16
N ILE A 68 -18.26 -2.36 -0.73
CA ILE A 68 -18.55 -3.80 -0.86
C ILE A 68 -17.60 -4.63 0.00
N ASN A 69 -16.31 -4.34 -0.05
CA ASN A 69 -15.24 -5.17 0.50
C ASN A 69 -14.62 -4.58 1.78
N GLY A 70 -15.02 -3.39 2.22
CA GLY A 70 -14.47 -2.71 3.38
C GLY A 70 -14.57 -3.51 4.68
N LYS A 71 -15.47 -4.51 4.76
CA LYS A 71 -15.53 -5.48 5.86
C LYS A 71 -14.22 -6.25 6.06
N TRP A 72 -13.39 -6.38 5.04
CA TRP A 72 -12.13 -7.11 5.09
C TRP A 72 -10.94 -6.27 5.54
N ILE A 73 -11.03 -4.94 5.54
CA ILE A 73 -9.92 -4.05 5.92
C ILE A 73 -9.61 -4.14 7.42
N ASP A 74 -8.37 -4.40 7.81
CA ASP A 74 -7.99 -4.39 9.22
C ASP A 74 -7.82 -2.94 9.72
N ILE A 75 -8.80 -2.45 10.51
CA ILE A 75 -8.77 -1.09 11.05
C ILE A 75 -7.64 -0.89 12.06
N GLN A 76 -7.27 -1.93 12.84
CA GLN A 76 -6.20 -1.81 13.81
C GLN A 76 -4.85 -1.67 13.10
N ARG A 77 -4.61 -2.51 12.10
CA ARG A 77 -3.42 -2.44 11.25
C ARG A 77 -3.36 -1.13 10.47
N LEU A 78 -4.47 -0.73 9.84
CA LEU A 78 -4.58 0.54 9.11
C LEU A 78 -4.21 1.72 10.02
N ARG A 79 -4.74 1.78 11.25
CA ARG A 79 -4.35 2.80 12.24
C ARG A 79 -2.87 2.74 12.60
N GLY A 80 -2.30 1.53 12.70
CA GLY A 80 -0.87 1.33 12.92
C GLY A 80 -0.01 1.99 11.83
N ILE A 81 -0.40 1.82 10.57
CA ILE A 81 0.29 2.41 9.41
C ILE A 81 0.10 3.95 9.41
N LEU A 82 -1.13 4.43 9.63
CA LEU A 82 -1.46 5.86 9.62
C LEU A 82 -0.72 6.69 10.66
N LYS A 83 -0.29 6.10 11.79
CA LYS A 83 0.46 6.83 12.83
C LYS A 83 1.71 7.52 12.28
N LYS A 84 2.35 6.95 11.26
CA LYS A 84 3.58 7.47 10.64
C LYS A 84 3.32 8.44 9.50
N LYS A 85 2.07 8.64 9.10
CA LYS A 85 1.69 9.53 8.00
C LYS A 85 1.49 10.96 8.47
N ASP A 86 1.51 11.91 7.54
CA ASP A 86 1.24 13.31 7.85
C ASP A 86 -0.24 13.57 8.19
N GLU A 87 -0.53 14.75 8.72
CA GLU A 87 -1.88 15.13 9.14
C GLU A 87 -2.87 15.21 7.96
N LYS A 88 -2.41 15.54 6.75
CA LYS A 88 -3.25 15.60 5.54
C LYS A 88 -3.73 14.20 5.14
N THR A 89 -2.84 13.21 5.11
CA THR A 89 -3.19 11.81 4.85
C THR A 89 -4.11 11.27 5.93
N LYS A 90 -3.87 11.60 7.21
CA LYS A 90 -4.77 11.21 8.31
C LYS A 90 -6.18 11.80 8.14
N ARG A 91 -6.29 13.09 7.79
CA ARG A 91 -7.58 13.74 7.48
C ARG A 91 -8.28 13.06 6.31
N LEU A 92 -7.56 12.80 5.23
CA LEU A 92 -8.13 12.20 4.02
C LEU A 92 -8.71 10.81 4.27
N ILE A 93 -7.95 9.97 4.97
CA ILE A 93 -8.40 8.62 5.34
C ILE A 93 -9.58 8.69 6.32
N SER A 94 -9.60 9.66 7.22
CA SER A 94 -10.74 9.89 8.13
C SER A 94 -11.99 10.36 7.38
N ALA A 95 -11.84 11.18 6.35
CA ALA A 95 -12.94 11.62 5.48
C ALA A 95 -13.56 10.43 4.74
N VAL A 96 -12.71 9.56 4.16
CA VAL A 96 -13.18 8.32 3.53
C VAL A 96 -13.82 7.37 4.53
N ALA A 97 -13.27 7.24 5.73
CA ALA A 97 -13.91 6.46 6.78
C ALA A 97 -15.28 7.02 7.20
N CYS A 98 -15.42 8.35 7.24
CA CYS A 98 -16.70 9.01 7.48
C CYS A 98 -17.69 8.65 6.36
N PHE A 99 -17.29 8.79 5.10
CA PHE A 99 -18.10 8.37 3.95
C PHE A 99 -18.55 6.91 4.05
N LEU A 100 -17.61 5.98 4.32
CA LEU A 100 -17.92 4.55 4.46
C LEU A 100 -18.82 4.25 5.66
N SER A 101 -18.74 5.03 6.74
CA SER A 101 -19.63 4.86 7.89
C SER A 101 -21.09 5.20 7.58
N HIS A 102 -21.35 5.97 6.51
CA HIS A 102 -22.70 6.27 6.01
C HIS A 102 -23.13 5.28 4.92
N GLU A 103 -22.25 4.94 3.98
CA GLU A 103 -22.59 4.09 2.83
C GLU A 103 -22.59 2.58 3.14
N ALA A 104 -21.71 2.12 4.04
CA ALA A 104 -21.52 0.69 4.28
C ALA A 104 -22.63 0.10 5.16
N LYS A 105 -23.70 -0.42 4.55
CA LYS A 105 -24.89 -0.95 5.24
C LYS A 105 -24.59 -1.92 6.41
N THR A 106 -23.58 -2.78 6.28
CA THR A 106 -23.37 -3.94 7.19
C THR A 106 -22.22 -3.79 8.18
N TYR A 107 -21.37 -2.76 8.05
CA TYR A 107 -20.18 -2.60 8.89
C TYR A 107 -19.84 -1.13 9.17
N THR A 108 -20.87 -0.28 9.28
CA THR A 108 -20.75 1.16 9.60
C THR A 108 -19.87 1.42 10.82
N ARG A 109 -20.15 0.74 11.95
CA ARG A 109 -19.45 0.93 13.24
C ARG A 109 -17.94 0.75 13.17
N LYS A 110 -17.49 -0.13 12.27
CA LYS A 110 -16.07 -0.40 12.03
C LYS A 110 -15.33 0.86 11.57
N TRP A 111 -15.95 1.65 10.70
CA TRP A 111 -15.34 2.84 10.12
C TRP A 111 -15.52 4.10 10.99
N GLN A 112 -16.53 4.12 11.86
CA GLN A 112 -16.78 5.26 12.76
C GLN A 112 -15.56 5.64 13.61
N ALA A 113 -14.85 4.64 14.16
CA ALA A 113 -13.66 4.89 14.98
C ALA A 113 -12.51 5.53 14.18
N LEU A 114 -12.46 5.29 12.86
CA LEU A 114 -11.47 5.90 11.98
C LEU A 114 -11.95 7.26 11.44
N ALA A 115 -13.26 7.45 11.27
CA ALA A 115 -13.85 8.74 10.91
C ALA A 115 -13.53 9.82 11.95
N SER A 116 -13.49 9.46 13.24
CA SER A 116 -13.11 10.37 14.32
C SER A 116 -11.59 10.51 14.53
N TYR A 117 -10.76 9.88 13.71
CA TYR A 117 -9.31 9.81 13.96
C TYR A 117 -8.62 11.18 13.77
N LYS A 118 -8.91 11.88 12.68
CA LYS A 118 -8.43 13.24 12.45
C LYS A 118 -9.41 14.03 11.59
N LYS A 119 -10.07 15.04 12.19
CA LYS A 119 -10.87 16.04 11.47
C LYS A 119 -10.04 17.28 11.13
N ALA A 120 -10.58 18.15 10.28
CA ALA A 120 -10.08 19.51 10.17
C ALA A 120 -10.29 20.25 11.51
N ASP A 121 -9.34 21.11 11.85
CA ASP A 121 -9.44 22.05 12.96
C ASP A 121 -9.52 23.49 12.43
N SER A 122 -9.63 24.47 13.32
CA SER A 122 -9.75 25.89 12.95
C SER A 122 -8.55 26.43 12.16
N ASN A 123 -7.40 25.74 12.21
CA ASN A 123 -6.18 26.14 11.52
C ASN A 123 -6.00 25.39 10.18
N THR A 124 -6.88 24.44 9.88
CA THR A 124 -6.82 23.65 8.66
C THR A 124 -7.35 24.48 7.50
N GLN A 125 -6.50 24.77 6.52
CA GLN A 125 -6.93 25.39 5.27
C GLN A 125 -7.60 24.37 4.37
N ASP A 126 -8.76 24.73 3.83
CA ASP A 126 -9.46 23.93 2.82
C ASP A 126 -8.62 23.85 1.53
N GLU A 127 -8.47 22.63 1.01
CA GLU A 127 -7.79 22.38 -0.26
C GLU A 127 -8.69 21.58 -1.22
N MET A 128 -8.53 21.78 -2.52
CA MET A 128 -9.18 20.90 -3.51
C MET A 128 -8.67 19.48 -3.33
N LEU A 129 -9.58 18.51 -3.21
CA LEU A 129 -9.21 17.11 -3.10
C LEU A 129 -8.45 16.67 -4.35
N PHE A 130 -8.95 17.07 -5.52
CA PHE A 130 -8.41 16.64 -6.81
C PHE A 130 -7.50 17.69 -7.43
N LEU A 131 -6.43 17.18 -8.04
CA LEU A 131 -5.37 17.92 -8.70
C LEU A 131 -5.26 17.44 -10.14
N THR A 132 -4.97 18.35 -11.06
CA THR A 132 -4.56 18.00 -12.42
C THR A 132 -3.25 17.24 -12.39
N LYS A 133 -2.92 16.48 -13.43
CA LYS A 133 -1.61 15.80 -13.53
C LYS A 133 -0.43 16.78 -13.40
N GLY A 134 -0.62 18.05 -13.78
CA GLY A 134 0.35 19.13 -13.57
C GLY A 134 0.37 19.72 -12.15
N GLY A 135 -0.32 19.12 -11.19
CA GLY A 135 -0.35 19.55 -9.78
C GLY A 135 -1.26 20.73 -9.46
N LYS A 136 -1.95 21.32 -10.45
CA LYS A 136 -2.87 22.44 -10.22
C LYS A 136 -4.20 21.95 -9.62
N PRO A 137 -4.80 22.66 -8.64
CA PRO A 137 -6.13 22.36 -8.12
C PRO A 137 -7.19 22.29 -9.23
N TYR A 138 -8.15 21.37 -9.09
CA TYR A 138 -9.35 21.38 -9.93
C TYR A 138 -10.19 22.64 -9.69
N PRO A 139 -11.06 23.05 -10.63
CA PRO A 139 -12.02 24.11 -10.41
C PRO A 139 -12.93 23.79 -9.22
N LYS A 140 -13.31 24.83 -8.46
CA LYS A 140 -14.24 24.69 -7.34
C LYS A 140 -15.60 24.20 -7.87
N PRO A 141 -16.19 23.12 -7.29
CA PRO A 141 -17.46 22.59 -7.76
C PRO A 141 -18.62 23.51 -7.37
N ARG A 142 -19.75 23.36 -8.07
CA ARG A 142 -20.99 24.08 -7.72
C ARG A 142 -21.64 23.53 -6.45
N THR A 143 -21.56 22.22 -6.26
CA THR A 143 -22.13 21.52 -5.10
C THR A 143 -21.03 20.70 -4.42
N GLU A 144 -20.72 21.08 -3.19
CA GLU A 144 -19.62 20.49 -2.42
C GLU A 144 -20.10 19.32 -1.56
N SER A 145 -19.24 18.32 -1.39
CA SER A 145 -19.47 17.24 -0.44
C SER A 145 -19.24 17.72 1.00
N ASN A 146 -20.30 17.77 1.80
CA ASN A 146 -20.22 18.10 3.24
C ASN A 146 -19.26 17.16 3.99
N ILE A 147 -19.29 15.86 3.66
CA ILE A 147 -18.44 14.85 4.31
C ILE A 147 -16.96 15.19 4.14
N PHE A 148 -16.51 15.54 2.95
CA PHE A 148 -15.08 15.84 2.72
C PHE A 148 -14.71 17.23 3.23
N ARG A 149 -15.65 18.18 3.20
CA ARG A 149 -15.45 19.54 3.71
C ARG A 149 -15.13 19.55 5.21
N ASP A 150 -15.80 18.72 6.01
CA ASP A 150 -15.53 18.56 7.46
C ASP A 150 -14.08 18.11 7.78
N TYR A 151 -13.37 17.64 6.76
CA TYR A 151 -11.98 17.18 6.86
C TYR A 151 -11.04 18.09 6.06
N GLY A 152 -11.49 19.27 5.62
CA GLY A 152 -10.68 20.27 4.93
C GLY A 152 -10.39 19.93 3.47
N PHE A 153 -11.27 19.15 2.82
CA PHE A 153 -11.15 18.81 1.40
C PHE A 153 -12.39 19.24 0.61
N VAL A 154 -12.17 20.01 -0.44
CA VAL A 154 -13.22 20.46 -1.37
C VAL A 154 -13.28 19.50 -2.55
N ARG A 155 -14.44 18.87 -2.74
CA ARG A 155 -14.76 18.04 -3.91
C ARG A 155 -16.25 18.14 -4.24
N GLU A 156 -16.60 17.80 -5.48
CA GLU A 156 -18.00 17.68 -5.88
C GLU A 156 -18.69 16.51 -5.15
N THR A 157 -19.99 16.66 -4.90
CA THR A 157 -20.85 15.53 -4.54
C THR A 157 -20.85 14.50 -5.67
N PHE A 158 -20.87 13.22 -5.33
CA PHE A 158 -20.78 12.15 -6.32
C PHE A 158 -21.72 11.00 -5.96
N VAL A 159 -22.01 10.17 -6.96
CA VAL A 159 -22.77 8.94 -6.81
C VAL A 159 -21.88 7.78 -7.20
N LEU A 160 -21.80 6.76 -6.36
CA LEU A 160 -21.05 5.55 -6.64
C LEU A 160 -21.62 4.82 -7.86
N ARG A 161 -20.74 4.34 -8.73
CA ARG A 161 -21.12 3.57 -9.92
C ARG A 161 -21.65 2.18 -9.60
N ARG A 162 -21.29 1.61 -8.43
CA ARG A 162 -21.72 0.27 -7.98
C ARG A 162 -21.38 -0.83 -8.96
N MET A 163 -20.17 -0.76 -9.50
CA MET A 163 -19.66 -1.71 -10.48
C MET A 163 -18.57 -2.61 -9.91
N SER A 164 -18.05 -2.29 -8.73
CA SER A 164 -17.07 -3.12 -8.03
C SER A 164 -17.65 -4.49 -7.68
N LYS A 165 -16.78 -5.50 -7.71
CA LYS A 165 -17.09 -6.88 -7.34
C LYS A 165 -16.47 -7.24 -6.00
N SER A 166 -16.95 -8.33 -5.41
CA SER A 166 -16.27 -8.95 -4.26
C SER A 166 -14.88 -9.42 -4.67
N ALA A 167 -13.89 -9.23 -3.80
CA ALA A 167 -12.53 -9.73 -4.02
C ALA A 167 -12.55 -11.26 -4.21
N ALA A 168 -12.01 -11.73 -5.34
CA ALA A 168 -11.99 -13.13 -5.69
C ALA A 168 -10.97 -13.87 -4.81
N VAL A 169 -11.44 -14.57 -3.77
CA VAL A 169 -10.59 -15.32 -2.83
C VAL A 169 -9.90 -16.52 -3.47
N SER A 170 -10.34 -16.96 -4.64
CA SER A 170 -9.77 -18.08 -5.41
C SER A 170 -8.38 -17.78 -5.99
N VAL A 171 -7.99 -16.50 -6.14
CA VAL A 171 -6.70 -16.11 -6.73
C VAL A 171 -5.64 -15.87 -5.65
N TRP A 172 -4.38 -16.21 -5.93
CA TRP A 172 -3.26 -16.07 -4.97
C TRP A 172 -2.97 -14.62 -4.57
N CYS A 173 -3.06 -13.66 -5.49
CA CYS A 173 -2.90 -12.24 -5.13
C CYS A 173 -3.90 -11.79 -4.03
N ASN A 174 -5.04 -12.47 -3.93
CA ASN A 174 -6.09 -12.19 -2.94
C ASN A 174 -6.05 -13.14 -1.73
N ALA A 175 -4.98 -13.91 -1.53
CA ALA A 175 -4.87 -14.89 -0.46
C ALA A 175 -5.11 -14.30 0.94
N ARG A 176 -4.79 -13.02 1.15
CA ARG A 176 -5.08 -12.34 2.41
C ARG A 176 -6.57 -12.33 2.75
N PHE A 177 -7.45 -12.15 1.76
CA PHE A 177 -8.91 -12.19 1.98
C PHE A 177 -9.39 -13.60 2.34
N LEU A 178 -8.84 -14.64 1.69
CA LEU A 178 -9.13 -16.02 2.03
C LEU A 178 -8.75 -16.32 3.50
N LEU A 179 -7.53 -15.94 3.89
CA LEU A 179 -7.04 -16.17 5.24
C LEU A 179 -7.82 -15.38 6.29
N ARG A 180 -8.24 -14.16 5.98
CA ARG A 180 -9.13 -13.38 6.87
C ARG A 180 -10.53 -14.00 6.99
N ALA A 181 -11.03 -14.64 5.93
CA ALA A 181 -12.30 -15.36 5.99
C ALA A 181 -12.21 -16.64 6.86
N LEU A 182 -11.06 -17.32 6.87
CA LEU A 182 -10.84 -18.55 7.65
C LEU A 182 -10.44 -18.28 9.11
N PHE A 183 -9.52 -17.34 9.33
CA PHE A 183 -8.87 -17.12 10.64
C PHE A 183 -9.30 -15.82 11.34
N GLY A 184 -10.21 -15.07 10.71
CA GLY A 184 -10.58 -13.74 11.15
C GLY A 184 -9.56 -12.67 10.76
N ILE A 185 -9.98 -11.41 10.86
CA ILE A 185 -9.12 -10.25 10.61
C ILE A 185 -8.19 -10.05 11.80
N GLY A 186 -6.87 -10.00 11.54
CA GLY A 186 -5.85 -9.73 12.55
C GLY A 186 -4.67 -10.69 12.50
N SER A 187 -3.92 -10.76 13.61
CA SER A 187 -2.60 -11.40 13.70
C SER A 187 -2.55 -12.83 13.14
N ARG A 188 -3.54 -13.68 13.41
CA ARG A 188 -3.51 -15.10 12.95
C ARG A 188 -3.48 -15.22 11.43
N SER A 189 -4.39 -14.50 10.75
CA SER A 189 -4.46 -14.51 9.29
C SER A 189 -3.17 -13.97 8.65
N GLU A 190 -2.60 -12.90 9.20
CA GLU A 190 -1.39 -12.27 8.68
C GLU A 190 -0.13 -13.12 8.96
N CYS A 191 -0.06 -13.78 10.13
CA CYS A 191 1.04 -14.70 10.45
C CYS A 191 1.04 -15.91 9.49
N ILE A 192 -0.13 -16.51 9.24
CA ILE A 192 -0.24 -17.61 8.28
C ILE A 192 0.18 -17.14 6.88
N LEU A 193 -0.27 -15.95 6.46
CA LEU A 193 0.12 -15.40 5.17
C LEU A 193 1.63 -15.25 5.05
N TYR A 194 2.29 -14.68 6.06
CA TYR A 194 3.75 -14.56 6.07
C TYR A 194 4.43 -15.93 6.00
N LEU A 195 3.99 -16.90 6.80
CA LEU A 195 4.61 -18.23 6.85
C LEU A 195 4.34 -19.08 5.60
N LEU A 196 3.32 -18.75 4.79
CA LEU A 196 3.10 -19.38 3.48
C LEU A 196 4.13 -18.96 2.43
N THR A 197 4.76 -17.80 2.61
CA THR A 197 5.65 -17.19 1.63
C THR A 197 7.12 -17.15 2.07
N HIS A 198 7.41 -17.61 3.29
CA HIS A 198 8.75 -17.65 3.86
C HIS A 198 9.03 -19.04 4.44
N GLU A 199 10.30 -19.45 4.48
CA GLU A 199 10.71 -20.73 5.07
C GLU A 199 10.34 -20.81 6.57
N ALA A 200 10.61 -19.73 7.30
CA ALA A 200 10.31 -19.58 8.72
C ALA A 200 10.38 -18.08 9.10
N GLY A 201 10.00 -17.73 10.33
CA GLY A 201 10.21 -16.39 10.85
C GLY A 201 10.21 -16.30 12.37
N HIS A 202 11.01 -15.36 12.90
CA HIS A 202 10.92 -14.97 14.30
C HIS A 202 9.74 -14.00 14.54
N PRO A 203 9.09 -14.02 15.72
CA PRO A 203 7.93 -13.16 15.98
C PRO A 203 8.16 -11.67 15.72
N SER A 204 9.36 -11.14 16.01
CA SER A 204 9.69 -9.73 15.75
C SER A 204 9.82 -9.41 14.25
N GLU A 205 10.41 -10.33 13.48
CA GLU A 205 10.59 -10.18 12.03
C GLU A 205 9.23 -10.25 11.32
N ILE A 206 8.39 -11.21 11.74
CA ILE A 206 7.02 -11.35 11.24
C ILE A 206 6.22 -10.09 11.56
N ALA A 207 6.27 -9.62 12.82
CA ALA A 207 5.54 -8.44 13.26
C ALA A 207 5.90 -7.18 12.45
N GLU A 208 7.19 -6.99 12.18
CA GLU A 208 7.68 -5.89 11.34
C GLU A 208 7.15 -6.02 9.91
N ALA A 209 7.25 -7.20 9.29
CA ALA A 209 6.81 -7.43 7.92
C ALA A 209 5.30 -7.26 7.74
N ILE A 210 4.49 -7.80 8.66
CA ILE A 210 3.03 -7.73 8.56
C ILE A 210 2.48 -6.40 9.11
N GLY A 211 3.27 -5.60 9.85
CA GLY A 211 2.84 -4.31 10.40
C GLY A 211 1.91 -4.41 11.61
N ILE A 212 2.09 -5.44 12.45
CA ILE A 212 1.35 -5.67 13.70
C ILE A 212 2.32 -5.64 14.90
N SER A 213 1.81 -5.52 16.13
CA SER A 213 2.66 -5.54 17.32
C SER A 213 3.38 -6.88 17.51
N VAL A 214 4.60 -6.84 18.04
CA VAL A 214 5.39 -8.05 18.36
C VAL A 214 4.64 -8.96 19.32
N ARG A 215 4.01 -8.40 20.37
CA ARG A 215 3.23 -9.17 21.32
C ARG A 215 2.03 -9.87 20.66
N GLY A 216 1.23 -9.14 19.88
CA GLY A 216 0.07 -9.73 19.19
C GLY A 216 0.47 -10.77 18.14
N THR A 217 1.65 -10.64 17.56
CA THR A 217 2.24 -11.64 16.64
C THR A 217 2.69 -12.88 17.41
N GLN A 218 3.41 -12.70 18.52
CA GLN A 218 3.87 -13.81 19.36
C GLN A 218 2.71 -14.61 19.94
N ASP A 219 1.70 -13.95 20.50
CA ASP A 219 0.52 -14.60 21.08
C ASP A 219 -0.20 -15.43 20.00
N ALA A 220 -0.40 -14.87 18.81
CA ALA A 220 -1.02 -15.57 17.69
C ALA A 220 -0.20 -16.78 17.21
N LEU A 221 1.12 -16.67 17.13
CA LEU A 221 2.00 -17.77 16.71
C LEU A 221 2.00 -18.92 17.73
N ILE A 222 1.94 -18.61 19.03
CA ILE A 222 1.83 -19.62 20.10
C ILE A 222 0.50 -20.38 19.95
N GLU A 223 -0.61 -19.66 19.79
CA GLU A 223 -1.93 -20.27 19.61
C GLU A 223 -2.01 -21.11 18.33
N LEU A 224 -1.49 -20.59 17.21
CA LEU A 224 -1.43 -21.31 15.94
C LEU A 224 -0.57 -22.57 16.06
N ALA A 225 0.54 -22.53 16.80
CA ALA A 225 1.38 -23.70 17.04
C ALA A 225 0.66 -24.79 17.84
N GLY A 226 -0.30 -24.41 18.70
CA GLY A 226 -1.18 -25.35 19.40
C GLY A 226 -2.02 -26.25 18.47
N SER A 227 -2.21 -25.87 17.20
CA SER A 227 -2.91 -26.70 16.20
C SER A 227 -2.09 -27.87 15.67
N GLY A 228 -0.75 -27.84 15.83
CA GLY A 228 0.17 -28.78 15.17
C GLY A 228 0.36 -28.56 13.66
N LEU A 229 -0.30 -27.56 13.05
CA LEU A 229 -0.14 -27.20 11.63
C LEU A 229 0.87 -26.06 11.40
N VAL A 230 1.09 -25.24 12.43
CA VAL A 230 2.22 -24.33 12.54
C VAL A 230 3.19 -24.94 13.54
N LEU A 231 4.47 -24.95 13.22
CA LEU A 231 5.50 -25.62 13.99
C LEU A 231 6.52 -24.61 14.49
N ALA A 232 7.03 -24.84 15.70
CA ALA A 232 8.07 -24.01 16.31
C ALA A 232 9.38 -24.80 16.40
N ARG A 233 10.51 -24.17 16.09
CA ARG A 233 11.85 -24.74 16.26
C ARG A 233 12.77 -23.75 16.95
N ARG A 234 13.77 -24.25 17.69
CA ARG A 234 14.85 -23.42 18.22
C ARG A 234 15.94 -23.24 17.17
N ARG A 235 16.31 -22.00 16.87
CA ARG A 235 17.47 -21.62 16.05
C ARG A 235 18.51 -20.96 16.95
N GLY A 236 19.63 -21.66 17.16
CA GLY A 236 20.67 -21.23 18.09
C GLY A 236 20.24 -21.28 19.57
N LYS A 237 20.89 -20.49 20.42
CA LYS A 237 20.75 -20.62 21.89
C LYS A 237 19.41 -20.16 22.46
N ARG A 238 18.69 -19.23 21.82
CA ARG A 238 17.47 -18.61 22.41
C ARG A 238 16.38 -18.18 21.43
N LYS A 239 16.56 -18.28 20.11
CA LYS A 239 15.55 -17.77 19.19
C LYS A 239 14.59 -18.87 18.75
N ILE A 240 13.28 -18.63 18.89
CA ILE A 240 12.22 -19.54 18.41
C ILE A 240 11.74 -19.01 17.06
N GLU A 241 11.83 -19.84 16.03
CA GLU A 241 11.21 -19.58 14.72
C GLU A 241 9.95 -20.41 14.58
N TYR A 242 8.98 -19.84 13.86
CA TYR A 242 7.77 -20.52 13.45
C TYR A 242 7.81 -20.78 11.94
N TRP A 243 7.23 -21.89 11.52
CA TRP A 243 7.14 -22.30 10.12
C TRP A 243 5.90 -23.16 9.88
N LEU A 244 5.52 -23.32 8.61
CA LEU A 244 4.47 -24.24 8.20
C LEU A 244 4.84 -24.94 6.89
N SER A 245 4.16 -26.04 6.57
CA SER A 245 4.32 -26.69 5.27
C SER A 245 3.48 -25.97 4.22
N ALA A 246 4.12 -25.16 3.38
CA ALA A 246 3.45 -24.48 2.26
C ALA A 246 2.71 -25.47 1.35
N LYS A 247 3.23 -26.70 1.18
CA LYS A 247 2.57 -27.79 0.47
C LYS A 247 1.22 -28.17 1.11
N ARG A 248 1.24 -28.60 2.37
CA ARG A 248 0.01 -29.05 3.07
C ARG A 248 -1.03 -27.95 3.14
N TRP A 249 -0.57 -26.71 3.36
CA TRP A 249 -1.46 -25.56 3.39
C TRP A 249 -1.98 -25.17 2.01
N GLY A 250 -1.18 -25.29 0.95
CA GLY A 250 -1.63 -25.08 -0.44
C GLY A 250 -2.75 -26.04 -0.82
N GLU A 251 -2.54 -27.34 -0.55
CA GLU A 251 -3.56 -28.39 -0.75
C GLU A 251 -4.83 -28.10 0.07
N PHE A 252 -4.69 -27.74 1.35
CA PHE A 252 -5.81 -27.39 2.22
C PHE A 252 -6.59 -26.15 1.76
N LEU A 253 -5.90 -25.10 1.33
CA LEU A 253 -6.53 -23.82 0.97
C LEU A 253 -7.15 -23.82 -0.43
N ARG A 254 -6.65 -24.65 -1.35
CA ARG A 254 -7.03 -24.62 -2.77
C ARG A 254 -7.66 -25.88 -3.30
N ASN A 255 -7.54 -27.01 -2.59
CA ASN A 255 -8.00 -28.30 -3.11
C ASN A 255 -7.39 -28.64 -4.49
N GLU A 256 -6.15 -28.18 -4.72
CA GLU A 256 -5.36 -28.38 -5.94
C GLU A 256 -4.20 -29.35 -5.68
N SER A 257 -3.79 -30.10 -6.70
CA SER A 257 -2.66 -31.03 -6.62
C SER A 257 -1.33 -30.28 -6.58
N PHE A 258 -0.41 -30.70 -5.70
CA PHE A 258 0.87 -30.05 -5.41
C PHE A 258 1.74 -29.71 -6.63
N ASN A 259 1.68 -30.49 -7.71
CA ASN A 259 2.55 -30.31 -8.87
C ASN A 259 2.26 -29.03 -9.69
N GLU A 260 1.17 -28.31 -9.37
CA GLU A 260 0.75 -27.10 -10.10
C GLU A 260 0.73 -25.83 -9.22
N ILE A 261 0.95 -25.94 -7.91
CA ILE A 261 0.82 -24.81 -6.98
C ILE A 261 2.12 -23.99 -6.96
N LYS A 262 2.11 -22.83 -7.62
CA LYS A 262 3.08 -21.77 -7.35
C LYS A 262 2.65 -21.05 -6.07
N PRO A 263 3.46 -21.07 -4.99
CA PRO A 263 3.11 -20.37 -3.76
C PRO A 263 2.96 -18.86 -4.03
N PRO A 264 2.13 -18.17 -3.24
CA PRO A 264 2.03 -16.72 -3.34
C PRO A 264 3.40 -16.08 -3.11
N LEU A 265 3.66 -14.98 -3.80
CA LEU A 265 4.85 -14.17 -3.58
C LEU A 265 4.54 -13.08 -2.57
N TRP A 266 5.47 -12.88 -1.63
CA TRP A 266 5.39 -11.81 -0.66
C TRP A 266 6.22 -10.62 -1.11
N VAL A 267 5.58 -9.45 -1.12
CA VAL A 267 6.24 -8.16 -1.20
C VAL A 267 5.85 -7.37 0.04
N ASN A 268 6.83 -6.76 0.69
CA ASN A 268 6.57 -5.81 1.76
C ASN A 268 6.09 -4.49 1.13
N TRP A 269 4.79 -4.43 0.84
CA TRP A 269 4.14 -3.29 0.20
C TRP A 269 4.23 -2.01 1.01
N LEU A 270 4.36 -2.08 2.34
CA LEU A 270 4.59 -0.90 3.17
C LEU A 270 5.92 -0.23 2.79
N ALA A 271 6.99 -1.01 2.63
CA ALA A 271 8.29 -0.52 2.21
C ALA A 271 8.23 0.04 0.78
N VAL A 272 7.61 -0.68 -0.16
CA VAL A 272 7.47 -0.24 -1.56
C VAL A 272 6.72 1.08 -1.65
N PHE A 273 5.55 1.19 -1.02
CA PHE A 273 4.76 2.42 -1.10
C PHE A 273 5.42 3.58 -0.37
N ASN A 274 6.14 3.35 0.73
CA ASN A 274 6.96 4.38 1.36
C ASN A 274 8.05 4.91 0.39
N VAL A 275 8.71 4.01 -0.36
CA VAL A 275 9.69 4.39 -1.38
C VAL A 275 9.03 5.22 -2.49
N LEU A 276 7.90 4.76 -3.03
CA LEU A 276 7.21 5.46 -4.12
C LEU A 276 6.66 6.83 -3.68
N SER A 277 6.08 6.93 -2.48
CA SER A 277 5.69 8.22 -1.87
C SER A 277 6.90 9.14 -1.74
N ARG A 278 8.05 8.64 -1.23
CA ARG A 278 9.25 9.47 -1.08
C ARG A 278 9.80 9.96 -2.42
N VAL A 279 9.79 9.12 -3.45
CA VAL A 279 10.18 9.53 -4.81
C VAL A 279 9.26 10.63 -5.30
N TRP A 280 7.94 10.49 -5.13
CA TRP A 280 6.98 11.52 -5.52
C TRP A 280 7.21 12.85 -4.79
N ASP A 281 7.43 12.80 -3.47
CA ASP A 281 7.70 13.99 -2.65
C ASP A 281 8.94 14.71 -3.14
N VAL A 282 10.04 13.99 -3.37
CA VAL A 282 11.30 14.57 -3.86
C VAL A 282 11.11 15.20 -5.24
N LEU A 283 10.37 14.55 -6.15
CA LEU A 283 10.07 15.12 -7.46
C LEU A 283 9.24 16.41 -7.36
N ASN A 284 8.29 16.48 -6.43
CA ASN A 284 7.51 17.69 -6.16
C ASN A 284 8.37 18.81 -5.55
N GLU A 285 9.23 18.48 -4.59
CA GLU A 285 10.15 19.44 -3.97
C GLU A 285 11.11 20.06 -4.98
N ILE A 286 11.62 19.27 -5.93
CA ILE A 286 12.52 19.76 -6.99
C ILE A 286 11.78 20.66 -7.98
N ASP A 287 10.55 20.31 -8.33
CA ASP A 287 9.70 21.08 -9.26
C ASP A 287 9.32 22.47 -8.68
N ALA A 288 9.04 22.54 -7.38
CA ALA A 288 8.59 23.76 -6.72
C ALA A 288 9.67 24.84 -6.52
N SER A 289 10.96 24.53 -6.73
CA SER A 289 12.06 25.36 -6.20
C SER A 289 13.05 25.90 -7.24
N GLU A 290 12.69 25.94 -8.54
CA GLU A 290 13.53 26.46 -9.65
C GLU A 290 15.02 26.14 -9.47
N ARG A 291 15.33 24.87 -9.17
CA ARG A 291 16.69 24.46 -8.79
C ARG A 291 17.64 24.35 -9.98
N SER A 292 18.90 24.74 -9.77
CA SER A 292 20.01 24.36 -10.66
C SER A 292 20.16 22.83 -10.71
N ASP A 293 20.65 22.30 -11.84
CA ASP A 293 20.78 20.85 -12.05
C ASP A 293 21.64 20.15 -10.98
N TYR A 294 22.63 20.85 -10.44
CA TYR A 294 23.40 20.37 -9.29
C TYR A 294 22.53 20.13 -8.05
N MET A 295 21.69 21.09 -7.68
CA MET A 295 20.80 20.96 -6.52
C MET A 295 19.73 19.87 -6.74
N ARG A 296 19.31 19.62 -7.98
CA ARG A 296 18.41 18.52 -8.33
C ARG A 296 19.08 17.17 -8.08
N SER A 297 20.24 16.97 -8.70
CA SER A 297 21.03 15.73 -8.59
C SER A 297 21.41 15.45 -7.13
N SER A 298 21.79 16.49 -6.36
CA SER A 298 22.08 16.36 -4.93
C SER A 298 20.89 15.88 -4.11
N LYS A 299 19.67 16.39 -4.37
CA LYS A 299 18.46 15.94 -3.67
C LYS A 299 18.07 14.50 -3.98
N LEU A 300 18.16 14.11 -5.25
CA LEU A 300 17.88 12.73 -5.66
C LEU A 300 18.86 11.77 -4.98
N HIS A 301 20.13 12.16 -4.92
CA HIS A 301 21.16 11.37 -4.26
C HIS A 301 20.93 11.23 -2.76
N GLU A 302 20.68 12.33 -2.07
CA GLU A 302 20.36 12.32 -0.64
C GLU A 302 19.15 11.44 -0.35
N ALA A 303 18.06 11.55 -1.12
CA ALA A 303 16.89 10.71 -0.96
C ALA A 303 17.18 9.23 -1.23
N MET A 304 18.03 8.94 -2.21
CA MET A 304 18.45 7.58 -2.54
C MET A 304 19.19 6.93 -1.37
N GLU A 305 20.23 7.59 -0.85
CA GLU A 305 21.09 7.04 0.20
C GLU A 305 20.41 7.00 1.57
N THR A 306 19.73 8.07 1.96
CA THR A 306 19.20 8.21 3.34
C THR A 306 17.93 7.40 3.58
N PHE A 307 17.17 7.12 2.52
CA PHE A 307 15.84 6.53 2.64
C PHE A 307 15.56 5.41 1.64
N ILE A 308 15.60 5.70 0.33
CA ILE A 308 15.06 4.78 -0.70
C ILE A 308 15.80 3.44 -0.67
N ALA A 309 17.13 3.43 -0.67
CA ALA A 309 17.91 2.20 -0.68
C ALA A 309 17.64 1.32 0.56
N ARG A 310 17.63 1.95 1.74
CA ARG A 310 17.39 1.27 3.03
C ARG A 310 15.98 0.72 3.15
N GLU A 311 14.98 1.44 2.65
CA GLU A 311 13.60 0.98 2.74
C GLU A 311 13.31 -0.08 1.68
N LEU A 312 13.82 0.07 0.46
CA LEU A 312 13.67 -0.91 -0.61
C LEU A 312 14.34 -2.25 -0.28
N SER A 313 15.44 -2.27 0.48
CA SER A 313 16.07 -3.53 0.90
C SER A 313 15.16 -4.42 1.76
N LYS A 314 14.12 -3.84 2.38
CA LYS A 314 13.10 -4.56 3.15
C LYS A 314 11.91 -5.03 2.30
N SER A 315 11.83 -4.59 1.04
CA SER A 315 10.67 -4.81 0.17
C SER A 315 10.50 -6.26 -0.29
N GLY A 316 11.59 -7.04 -0.30
CA GLY A 316 11.64 -8.34 -0.97
C GLY A 316 11.82 -8.25 -2.50
N ILE A 317 11.92 -7.03 -3.05
CA ILE A 317 12.17 -6.80 -4.48
C ILE A 317 13.67 -6.59 -4.70
N ASP A 318 14.31 -7.51 -5.43
CA ASP A 318 15.70 -7.34 -5.85
C ASP A 318 15.81 -6.42 -7.06
N ILE A 319 16.29 -5.20 -6.85
CA ILE A 319 16.61 -4.22 -7.91
C ILE A 319 18.03 -3.76 -7.68
N SER A 320 18.98 -4.55 -8.18
CA SER A 320 20.39 -4.24 -8.19
C SER A 320 20.87 -3.86 -9.60
N PRO A 321 21.91 -3.01 -9.74
CA PRO A 321 22.59 -2.25 -8.70
C PRO A 321 21.82 -0.97 -8.28
N ILE A 322 22.00 -0.54 -7.04
CA ILE A 322 21.52 0.76 -6.53
C ILE A 322 22.40 1.87 -7.13
N PRO A 323 21.84 3.03 -7.54
CA PRO A 323 22.62 4.14 -8.07
C PRO A 323 23.56 4.76 -7.04
N GLU A 324 24.86 4.57 -7.21
CA GLU A 324 25.90 5.18 -6.38
C GLU A 324 26.49 6.43 -7.04
N LYS A 325 26.85 7.42 -6.22
CA LYS A 325 27.60 8.61 -6.66
C LYS A 325 29.10 8.33 -6.52
N GLY A 326 29.63 7.51 -7.42
CA GLY A 326 31.07 7.19 -7.47
C GLY A 326 31.93 8.40 -7.86
N ALA A 327 33.23 8.32 -7.60
CA ALA A 327 34.21 9.31 -8.06
C ALA A 327 34.13 9.46 -9.60
N GLY A 328 33.92 10.69 -10.08
CA GLY A 328 33.82 11.00 -11.52
C GLY A 328 32.42 10.93 -12.13
N VAL A 329 31.38 10.54 -11.38
CA VAL A 329 29.99 10.60 -11.86
C VAL A 329 29.48 12.05 -11.84
N ASN A 330 29.22 12.62 -13.01
CA ASN A 330 28.65 13.97 -13.11
C ASN A 330 27.15 14.00 -12.73
N THR A 331 26.60 15.20 -12.54
CA THR A 331 25.22 15.41 -12.05
C THR A 331 24.14 14.85 -12.98
N GLU A 332 24.37 14.94 -14.30
CA GLU A 332 23.44 14.48 -15.33
C GLU A 332 23.42 12.95 -15.39
N GLU A 333 24.59 12.32 -15.36
CA GLU A 333 24.75 10.87 -15.34
C GLU A 333 24.10 10.25 -14.10
N TYR A 334 24.28 10.84 -12.92
CA TYR A 334 23.61 10.35 -11.71
C TYR A 334 22.08 10.44 -11.82
N THR A 335 21.57 11.56 -12.34
CA THR A 335 20.12 11.75 -12.54
C THR A 335 19.56 10.68 -13.47
N LYS A 336 20.24 10.39 -14.57
CA LYS A 336 19.84 9.32 -15.50
C LYS A 336 19.84 7.95 -14.84
N ARG A 337 20.87 7.60 -14.06
CA ARG A 337 20.92 6.33 -13.31
C ARG A 337 19.77 6.20 -12.31
N PHE A 338 19.44 7.29 -11.63
CA PHE A 338 18.29 7.35 -10.73
C PHE A 338 16.99 7.09 -11.50
N GLU A 339 16.75 7.79 -12.62
CA GLU A 339 15.55 7.59 -13.44
C GLU A 339 15.43 6.16 -13.97
N GLU A 340 16.53 5.57 -14.46
CA GLU A 340 16.57 4.18 -14.94
C GLU A 340 16.29 3.18 -13.82
N PHE A 341 16.82 3.42 -12.63
CA PHE A 341 16.54 2.59 -11.45
C PHE A 341 15.05 2.63 -11.08
N ILE A 342 14.44 3.81 -11.04
CA ILE A 342 13.00 3.95 -10.76
C ILE A 342 12.15 3.31 -11.85
N LYS A 343 12.54 3.42 -13.13
CA LYS A 343 11.88 2.69 -14.23
C LYS A 343 11.94 1.18 -14.02
N LYS A 344 13.09 0.64 -13.63
CA LYS A 344 13.23 -0.79 -13.30
C LYS A 344 12.34 -1.19 -12.13
N LEU A 345 12.26 -0.36 -11.08
CA LEU A 345 11.35 -0.59 -9.95
C LEU A 345 9.89 -0.64 -10.42
N LEU A 346 9.44 0.35 -11.18
CA LEU A 346 8.07 0.43 -11.70
C LEU A 346 7.71 -0.74 -12.63
N ASN A 347 8.68 -1.27 -13.38
CA ASN A 347 8.46 -2.45 -14.23
C ASN A 347 8.40 -3.76 -13.44
N LYS A 348 8.95 -3.81 -12.22
CA LYS A 348 8.92 -5.01 -11.36
C LYS A 348 7.65 -5.11 -10.52
N ILE A 349 6.90 -4.03 -10.38
CA ILE A 349 5.64 -3.94 -9.62
C ILE A 349 4.44 -3.80 -10.58
#